data_AF-A0A959R2M0-F1
#
_entry.id   AF-A0A959R2M0-F1
#
_cell.length_a   1.000
_cell.length_b   1.000
_cell.length_c   1.000
_cell.angle_alpha   90.00
_cell.angle_beta   90.00
_cell.angle_gamma   90.00
#
_symmetry.space_group_name_H-M   'P 1'
#
loop_
_entity.id
_entity.type
_entity.pdbx_description
1 polymer ?
#
loop_
_entity_poly.entity_id
_entity_poly.type
_entity_poly.pdbx_seq_one_letter_code
_entity_poly.pdbx_strand_id
1 'polypeptide(L)'
;MKKLSIYSRFFLIMAGIVLCSIAKAQVNGFTLSDPTYPTAHNLGTTFPVNVSFNWTNTTTSATVVINYNSSLVSYDASCSASLPGCMVVTNSGSSVTVTISNLSSCTNTGAISFNLCFKYKCPDSCTNVIKPAVFNGTLTDNLSTTQTASCTSNGILNNNVSLSHNFWSFNQLTAEVTYRVCYYNPDCFKIKNPSFTINLSPALGTITSVTGG
;
A
#
# COMPACT_ATOMS: atom_id res chain seq x y z
N MET A 1 -26.73 18.29 -62.29
CA MET A 1 -25.57 18.10 -61.39
C MET A 1 -25.69 18.75 -60.00
N LYS A 2 -26.54 19.78 -59.76
CA LYS A 2 -26.66 20.44 -58.44
C LYS A 2 -27.32 19.60 -57.32
N LYS A 3 -28.22 18.66 -57.64
CA LYS A 3 -28.90 17.83 -56.63
C LYS A 3 -27.98 16.74 -56.02
N LEU A 4 -27.00 16.24 -56.77
CA LEU A 4 -26.10 15.16 -56.31
C LEU A 4 -25.15 15.63 -55.19
N SER A 5 -24.73 16.91 -55.20
CA SER A 5 -23.83 17.45 -54.17
C SER A 5 -24.54 17.77 -52.85
N ILE A 6 -25.87 17.94 -52.86
CA ILE A 6 -26.66 18.18 -51.64
C ILE A 6 -26.83 16.87 -50.87
N TYR A 7 -27.14 15.77 -51.56
CA TYR A 7 -27.26 14.46 -50.92
C TYR A 7 -25.91 13.92 -50.42
N SER A 8 -24.80 14.16 -51.13
CA SER A 8 -23.47 13.74 -50.65
C SER A 8 -23.04 14.51 -49.39
N ARG A 9 -23.36 15.81 -49.31
CA ARG A 9 -23.11 16.63 -48.10
C ARG A 9 -23.98 16.19 -46.92
N PHE A 10 -25.25 15.89 -47.15
CA PHE A 10 -26.13 15.34 -46.10
C PHE A 10 -25.65 13.98 -45.60
N PHE A 11 -25.21 13.10 -46.50
CA PHE A 11 -24.67 11.79 -46.13
C PHE A 11 -23.36 11.91 -45.33
N LEU A 12 -22.47 12.83 -45.71
CA LEU A 12 -21.24 13.11 -44.96
C LEU A 12 -21.51 13.70 -43.57
N ILE A 13 -22.51 14.57 -43.42
CA ILE A 13 -22.91 15.12 -42.13
C ILE A 13 -23.54 14.03 -41.25
N MET A 14 -24.42 13.19 -41.80
CA MET A 14 -25.01 12.07 -41.06
C MET A 14 -23.97 11.02 -40.66
N ALA A 15 -23.04 10.67 -41.55
CA ALA A 15 -21.92 9.78 -41.23
C ALA A 15 -21.00 10.40 -40.17
N GLY A 16 -20.74 11.71 -40.24
CA GLY A 16 -19.99 12.45 -39.22
C GLY A 16 -20.67 12.47 -37.85
N ILE A 17 -22.00 12.63 -37.81
CA ILE A 17 -22.78 12.59 -36.56
C ILE A 17 -22.77 11.18 -35.96
N VAL A 18 -22.95 10.14 -36.78
CA VAL A 18 -22.92 8.73 -36.32
C VAL A 18 -21.53 8.34 -35.81
N LEU A 19 -20.46 8.82 -36.43
CA LEU A 19 -19.08 8.60 -35.99
C LEU A 19 -18.70 9.44 -34.75
N CYS A 20 -19.28 10.63 -34.57
CA CYS A 20 -19.09 11.47 -33.38
C CYS A 20 -19.91 11.01 -32.15
N SER A 21 -21.00 10.25 -32.35
CA SER A 21 -21.84 9.75 -31.24
C SER A 21 -21.28 8.53 -30.50
N ILE A 22 -20.11 8.01 -30.88
CA ILE A 22 -19.38 7.05 -30.04
C ILE A 22 -18.53 7.81 -29.02
N ALA A 23 -19.17 8.63 -28.19
CA ALA A 23 -18.55 9.07 -26.96
C ALA A 23 -18.37 7.83 -26.08
N LYS A 24 -17.25 7.11 -26.24
CA LYS A 24 -16.83 6.09 -25.27
C LYS A 24 -16.57 6.84 -24.00
N ALA A 25 -17.51 6.75 -23.07
CA ALA A 25 -17.38 7.32 -21.77
C ALA A 25 -16.84 6.19 -20.88
N GLN A 26 -15.66 6.46 -20.31
CA GLN A 26 -14.68 5.49 -19.84
C GLN A 26 -14.30 5.81 -18.39
N VAL A 27 -13.58 4.92 -17.71
CA VAL A 27 -12.86 5.29 -16.49
C VAL A 27 -11.86 6.42 -16.75
N ASN A 28 -11.80 7.40 -15.84
CA ASN A 28 -10.88 8.53 -15.93
C ASN A 28 -10.45 9.02 -14.53
N GLY A 29 -9.46 9.91 -14.49
CA GLY A 29 -9.00 10.50 -13.23
C GLY A 29 -8.48 9.47 -12.23
N PHE A 30 -7.94 8.35 -12.72
CA PHE A 30 -7.40 7.31 -11.86
C PHE A 30 -6.18 7.84 -11.12
N THR A 31 -6.23 7.78 -9.79
CA THR A 31 -5.12 8.19 -8.93
C THR A 31 -4.85 7.15 -7.86
N LEU A 32 -3.58 7.05 -7.50
CA LEU A 32 -3.11 6.42 -6.28
C LEU A 32 -2.45 7.50 -5.43
N SER A 33 -2.68 7.48 -4.13
CA SER A 33 -2.00 8.41 -3.23
C SER A 33 -1.76 7.81 -1.85
N ASP A 34 -0.63 8.16 -1.28
CA ASP A 34 -0.35 7.98 0.15
C ASP A 34 -0.63 9.33 0.83
N PRO A 35 -1.63 9.40 1.73
CA PRO A 35 -2.05 10.67 2.33
C PRO A 35 -1.00 11.31 3.24
N THR A 36 0.03 10.56 3.63
CA THR A 36 1.09 11.06 4.51
C THR A 36 2.40 11.29 3.78
N TYR A 37 2.52 10.92 2.50
CA TYR A 37 3.74 11.19 1.72
C TYR A 37 4.02 12.71 1.66
N PRO A 38 5.29 13.17 1.79
CA PRO A 38 6.53 12.41 1.87
C PRO A 38 6.93 11.93 3.27
N THR A 39 6.12 12.19 4.30
CA THR A 39 6.35 11.68 5.65
C THR A 39 6.38 10.15 5.60
N ALA A 40 7.32 9.57 6.34
CA ALA A 40 7.56 8.14 6.30
C ALA A 40 6.69 7.41 7.35
N HIS A 41 6.21 6.23 6.99
CA HIS A 41 5.48 5.32 7.86
C HIS A 41 6.43 4.57 8.79
N ASN A 42 5.97 4.28 10.00
CA ASN A 42 6.70 3.39 10.89
C ASN A 42 6.72 1.97 10.29
N LEU A 43 7.86 1.28 10.41
CA LEU A 43 7.92 -0.13 10.01
C LEU A 43 7.02 -0.96 10.94
N GLY A 44 6.37 -1.98 10.39
CA GLY A 44 5.46 -2.81 11.16
C GLY A 44 4.12 -2.14 11.49
N THR A 45 3.88 -0.90 11.06
CA THR A 45 2.55 -0.28 11.14
C THR A 45 1.81 -0.35 9.82
N THR A 46 0.50 -0.40 9.91
CA THR A 46 -0.41 -0.35 8.77
C THR A 46 -0.60 1.08 8.30
N PHE A 47 -0.67 1.28 6.99
CA PHE A 47 -0.96 2.56 6.36
C PHE A 47 -1.87 2.41 5.14
N PRO A 48 -2.69 3.42 4.82
CA PRO A 48 -3.56 3.38 3.65
C PRO A 48 -2.86 3.90 2.39
N VAL A 49 -3.14 3.27 1.26
CA VAL A 49 -2.99 3.83 -0.09
C VAL A 49 -4.41 4.08 -0.60
N ASN A 50 -4.71 5.34 -0.87
CA ASN A 50 -5.98 5.76 -1.45
C ASN A 50 -6.00 5.45 -2.95
N VAL A 51 -7.12 4.89 -3.39
CA VAL A 51 -7.45 4.60 -4.77
C VAL A 51 -8.65 5.45 -5.12
N SER A 52 -8.57 6.26 -6.16
CA SER A 52 -9.75 6.99 -6.65
C SER A 52 -9.81 7.07 -8.16
N PHE A 53 -11.02 7.13 -8.69
CA PHE A 53 -11.29 7.35 -10.11
C PHE A 53 -12.74 7.79 -10.33
N ASN A 54 -12.99 8.36 -11.50
CA ASN A 54 -14.34 8.63 -11.98
C ASN A 54 -14.72 7.66 -13.10
N TRP A 55 -16.01 7.48 -13.30
CA TRP A 55 -16.58 6.74 -14.42
C TRP A 55 -17.81 7.45 -14.93
N THR A 56 -18.34 6.92 -16.03
CA THR A 56 -19.53 7.46 -16.67
C THR A 56 -20.63 6.41 -16.67
N ASN A 57 -21.88 6.80 -16.87
CA ASN A 57 -23.03 5.89 -16.69
C ASN A 57 -23.02 4.64 -17.58
N THR A 58 -22.21 4.61 -18.65
CA THR A 58 -22.01 3.43 -19.50
C THR A 58 -21.04 2.39 -18.92
N THR A 59 -20.23 2.78 -17.94
CA THR A 59 -19.28 1.91 -17.24
C THR A 59 -20.00 1.17 -16.12
N THR A 60 -20.11 -0.15 -16.22
CA THR A 60 -20.86 -0.99 -15.26
C THR A 60 -19.94 -1.71 -14.28
N SER A 61 -18.73 -2.07 -14.69
CA SER A 61 -17.76 -2.77 -13.84
C SER A 61 -16.34 -2.28 -14.09
N ALA A 62 -15.48 -2.45 -13.10
CA ALA A 62 -14.07 -2.09 -13.18
C ALA A 62 -13.21 -3.03 -12.35
N THR A 63 -11.95 -3.18 -12.76
CA THR A 63 -10.93 -3.94 -12.05
C THR A 63 -9.73 -3.04 -11.81
N VAL A 64 -9.33 -2.91 -10.56
CA VAL A 64 -8.09 -2.23 -10.16
C VAL A 64 -7.06 -3.27 -9.77
N VAL A 65 -5.87 -3.20 -10.34
CA VAL A 65 -4.72 -4.02 -9.95
C VAL A 65 -3.63 -3.10 -9.44
N ILE A 66 -3.18 -3.28 -8.20
CA ILE A 66 -2.06 -2.55 -7.61
C ILE A 66 -0.90 -3.50 -7.41
N ASN A 67 0.19 -3.24 -8.10
CA ASN A 67 1.47 -3.94 -7.94
C ASN A 67 2.34 -3.18 -6.96
N TYR A 68 3.02 -3.90 -6.08
CA TYR A 68 3.92 -3.33 -5.07
C TYR A 68 5.11 -4.26 -4.83
N ASN A 69 6.20 -3.70 -4.28
CA ASN A 69 7.37 -4.51 -3.94
C ASN A 69 7.12 -5.33 -2.66
N SER A 70 6.82 -6.61 -2.83
CA SER A 70 6.53 -7.54 -1.72
C SER A 70 7.73 -7.78 -0.78
N SER A 71 8.95 -7.39 -1.14
CA SER A 71 10.10 -7.43 -0.23
C SER A 71 10.08 -6.30 0.80
N LEU A 72 9.40 -5.18 0.50
CA LEU A 72 9.33 -3.99 1.35
C LEU A 72 8.01 -3.87 2.09
N VAL A 73 6.90 -4.19 1.43
CA VAL A 73 5.56 -4.03 1.97
C VAL A 73 4.73 -5.29 1.75
N SER A 74 3.70 -5.48 2.57
CA SER A 74 2.67 -6.51 2.40
C SER A 74 1.29 -5.89 2.46
N TYR A 75 0.35 -6.40 1.69
CA TYR A 75 -1.06 -6.05 1.84
C TYR A 75 -1.56 -6.39 3.26
N ASP A 76 -2.37 -5.49 3.83
CA ASP A 76 -3.06 -5.67 5.10
C ASP A 76 -4.58 -5.53 4.91
N ALA A 77 -5.31 -6.59 5.26
CA ALA A 77 -6.75 -6.67 5.14
C ALA A 77 -7.50 -5.85 6.22
N SER A 78 -6.82 -5.21 7.15
CA SER A 78 -7.47 -4.37 8.18
C SER A 78 -8.42 -3.29 7.61
N CYS A 79 -8.16 -2.79 6.40
CA CYS A 79 -9.01 -1.79 5.74
C CYS A 79 -10.05 -2.38 4.77
N SER A 80 -10.03 -3.68 4.48
CA SER A 80 -11.02 -4.28 3.57
C SER A 80 -12.43 -4.31 4.18
N ALA A 81 -12.55 -4.31 5.51
CA ALA A 81 -13.83 -4.20 6.21
C ALA A 81 -14.57 -2.88 5.96
N SER A 82 -13.85 -1.83 5.52
CA SER A 82 -14.41 -0.51 5.20
C SER A 82 -14.81 -0.34 3.73
N LEU A 83 -14.58 -1.36 2.89
CA LEU A 83 -14.91 -1.29 1.47
C LEU A 83 -16.40 -1.53 1.24
N PRO A 84 -17.02 -0.86 0.25
CA PRO A 84 -18.39 -1.16 -0.16
C PRO A 84 -18.53 -2.64 -0.58
N GLY A 85 -19.65 -3.28 -0.24
CA GLY A 85 -19.87 -4.71 -0.53
C GLY A 85 -19.92 -5.09 -2.02
N CYS A 86 -19.97 -4.10 -2.93
CA CYS A 86 -19.81 -4.28 -4.37
C CYS A 86 -18.37 -4.62 -4.80
N MET A 87 -17.39 -4.50 -3.89
CA MET A 87 -15.98 -4.71 -4.15
C MET A 87 -15.51 -6.04 -3.58
N VAL A 88 -14.73 -6.77 -4.38
CA VAL A 88 -14.06 -7.99 -3.96
C VAL A 88 -12.55 -7.79 -4.07
N VAL A 89 -11.83 -8.01 -2.98
CA VAL A 89 -10.37 -7.89 -2.95
C VAL A 89 -9.73 -9.27 -2.97
N THR A 90 -8.76 -9.46 -3.87
CA THR A 90 -7.91 -10.64 -3.93
C THR A 90 -6.45 -10.22 -3.86
N ASN A 91 -5.62 -10.99 -3.18
CA ASN A 91 -4.20 -10.71 -2.99
C ASN A 91 -3.37 -11.89 -3.50
N SER A 92 -2.38 -11.61 -4.36
CA SER A 92 -1.45 -12.58 -4.93
C SER A 92 -0.07 -12.56 -4.27
N GLY A 93 0.13 -11.73 -3.23
CA GLY A 93 1.39 -11.58 -2.49
C GLY A 93 2.25 -10.42 -2.97
N SER A 94 2.25 -10.12 -4.27
CA SER A 94 2.91 -8.93 -4.88
C SER A 94 1.95 -8.02 -5.62
N SER A 95 0.67 -8.39 -5.71
CA SER A 95 -0.38 -7.53 -6.23
C SER A 95 -1.69 -7.69 -5.47
N VAL A 96 -2.42 -6.59 -5.33
CA VAL A 96 -3.80 -6.58 -4.86
C VAL A 96 -4.69 -6.29 -6.05
N THR A 97 -5.71 -7.11 -6.26
CA THR A 97 -6.74 -6.89 -7.27
C THR A 97 -8.07 -6.60 -6.59
N VAL A 98 -8.69 -5.49 -6.94
CA VAL A 98 -10.04 -5.10 -6.52
C VAL A 98 -10.96 -5.23 -7.73
N THR A 99 -11.91 -6.14 -7.66
CA THR A 99 -12.94 -6.34 -8.69
C THR A 99 -14.23 -5.68 -8.24
N ILE A 100 -14.77 -4.81 -9.09
CA ILE A 100 -16.01 -4.09 -8.87
C ILE A 100 -17.00 -4.54 -9.94
N SER A 101 -17.84 -5.52 -9.62
CA SER A 101 -18.76 -6.13 -10.59
C SER A 101 -19.94 -5.23 -10.96
N ASN A 102 -20.31 -4.30 -10.08
CA ASN A 102 -21.35 -3.32 -10.32
C ASN A 102 -21.00 -1.98 -9.65
N LEU A 103 -20.53 -1.01 -10.44
CA LEU A 103 -20.16 0.33 -9.95
C LEU A 103 -21.36 1.10 -9.36
N SER A 104 -22.56 0.90 -9.92
CA SER A 104 -23.77 1.58 -9.45
C SER A 104 -24.22 1.14 -8.05
N SER A 105 -23.86 -0.09 -7.63
CA SER A 105 -24.16 -0.57 -6.27
C SER A 105 -23.14 -0.11 -5.23
N CYS A 106 -22.05 0.54 -5.63
CA CYS A 106 -21.03 1.09 -4.73
C CYS A 106 -21.40 2.46 -4.13
N THR A 107 -22.69 2.79 -4.04
CA THR A 107 -23.27 4.01 -3.42
C THR A 107 -22.83 5.36 -3.99
N ASN A 108 -22.22 5.40 -5.17
CA ASN A 108 -21.56 6.59 -5.68
C ASN A 108 -22.04 7.00 -7.08
N THR A 109 -22.28 8.29 -7.30
CA THR A 109 -22.66 8.86 -8.61
C THR A 109 -21.41 9.29 -9.38
N GLY A 110 -20.79 8.35 -10.10
CA GLY A 110 -19.76 8.65 -11.11
C GLY A 110 -18.34 8.89 -10.58
N ALA A 111 -18.10 8.85 -9.26
CA ALA A 111 -16.76 8.96 -8.67
C ALA A 111 -16.62 8.08 -7.43
N ILE A 112 -15.48 7.41 -7.23
CA ILE A 112 -15.26 6.51 -6.11
C ILE A 112 -13.86 6.70 -5.55
N SER A 113 -13.77 6.64 -4.23
CA SER A 113 -12.51 6.68 -3.49
C SER A 113 -12.56 5.68 -2.35
N PHE A 114 -11.51 4.90 -2.19
CA PHE A 114 -11.39 3.89 -1.13
C PHE A 114 -9.93 3.64 -0.78
N ASN A 115 -9.69 3.10 0.41
CA ASN A 115 -8.34 2.83 0.90
C ASN A 115 -8.04 1.33 0.85
N LEU A 116 -6.88 0.98 0.30
CA LEU A 116 -6.26 -0.33 0.49
C LEU A 116 -5.12 -0.17 1.46
N CYS A 117 -5.04 -1.03 2.47
CA CYS A 117 -4.01 -0.92 3.49
C CYS A 117 -2.84 -1.84 3.23
N PHE A 118 -1.67 -1.34 3.57
CA PHE A 118 -0.40 -2.01 3.43
C PHE A 118 0.38 -1.86 4.73
N LYS A 119 1.36 -2.74 4.91
CA LYS A 119 2.21 -2.78 6.09
C LYS A 119 3.66 -2.85 5.63
N TYR A 120 4.49 -1.94 6.12
CA TYR A 120 5.93 -2.05 5.91
C TYR A 120 6.47 -3.27 6.63
N LYS A 121 7.21 -4.11 5.90
CA LYS A 121 7.94 -5.22 6.48
C LYS A 121 9.11 -4.71 7.30
N CYS A 122 9.41 -5.43 8.38
CA CYS A 122 10.59 -5.21 9.19
C CYS A 122 11.78 -5.95 8.52
N PRO A 123 12.77 -5.25 7.95
CA PRO A 123 13.96 -5.88 7.40
C PRO A 123 14.83 -6.48 8.52
N ASP A 124 15.61 -7.51 8.19
CA ASP A 124 16.49 -8.19 9.16
C ASP A 124 17.70 -7.33 9.58
N SER A 125 18.10 -6.37 8.74
CA SER A 125 19.15 -5.41 9.05
C SER A 125 18.62 -3.96 8.98
N CYS A 126 18.82 -3.24 10.08
CA CYS A 126 18.40 -1.86 10.25
C CYS A 126 19.52 -0.94 9.75
N THR A 127 19.34 -0.29 8.60
CA THR A 127 20.27 0.74 8.09
C THR A 127 19.55 2.07 8.00
N ASN A 128 20.20 3.19 8.35
CA ASN A 128 19.64 4.55 8.42
C ASN A 128 19.30 5.18 7.05
N VAL A 129 18.53 4.50 6.23
CA VAL A 129 18.11 4.95 4.88
C VAL A 129 16.60 5.25 4.91
N ILE A 130 15.99 5.86 3.91
CA ILE A 130 14.53 5.81 3.75
C ILE A 130 14.28 4.83 2.61
N LYS A 131 13.40 3.84 2.81
CA LYS A 131 13.04 2.93 1.71
C LYS A 131 11.73 3.38 1.07
N PRO A 132 11.77 3.98 -0.13
CA PRO A 132 10.56 4.23 -0.89
C PRO A 132 9.98 2.89 -1.40
N ALA A 133 8.69 2.68 -1.20
CA ALA A 133 7.92 1.63 -1.84
C ALA A 133 7.04 2.28 -2.92
N VAL A 134 7.22 1.85 -4.17
CA VAL A 134 6.41 2.32 -5.29
C VAL A 134 5.23 1.40 -5.48
N PHE A 135 4.04 1.99 -5.61
CA PHE A 135 2.80 1.33 -5.97
C PHE A 135 2.44 1.71 -7.40
N ASN A 136 2.20 0.71 -8.24
CA ASN A 136 1.80 0.89 -9.62
C ASN A 136 0.41 0.29 -9.82
N GLY A 137 -0.56 1.15 -10.09
CA GLY A 137 -1.96 0.80 -10.32
C GLY A 137 -2.28 0.69 -11.80
N THR A 138 -3.20 -0.22 -12.12
CA THR A 138 -3.88 -0.30 -13.40
C THR A 138 -5.37 -0.44 -13.15
N LEU A 139 -6.18 0.44 -13.73
CA LEU A 139 -7.64 0.40 -13.68
C LEU A 139 -8.14 0.03 -15.07
N THR A 140 -8.88 -1.05 -15.20
CA THR A 140 -9.50 -1.49 -16.47
C THR A 140 -11.00 -1.61 -16.30
N ASP A 141 -11.77 -1.02 -17.20
CA ASP A 141 -13.24 -1.07 -17.19
C ASP A 141 -13.83 -2.16 -18.09
N ASN A 142 -15.16 -2.36 -18.01
CA ASN A 142 -15.89 -3.32 -18.85
C ASN A 142 -15.85 -3.01 -20.35
N LEU A 143 -15.45 -1.80 -20.73
CA LEU A 143 -15.27 -1.36 -22.12
C LEU A 143 -13.81 -1.47 -22.56
N SER A 144 -12.96 -2.13 -21.75
CA SER A 144 -11.52 -2.32 -21.98
C SER A 144 -10.72 -1.02 -22.03
N THR A 145 -11.21 0.05 -21.41
CA THR A 145 -10.41 1.25 -21.20
C THR A 145 -9.51 1.03 -20.01
N THR A 146 -8.23 1.36 -20.18
CA THR A 146 -7.21 1.20 -19.14
C THR A 146 -6.60 2.55 -18.76
N GLN A 147 -6.46 2.79 -17.47
CA GLN A 147 -5.74 3.92 -16.88
C GLN A 147 -4.64 3.39 -15.96
N THR A 148 -3.55 4.14 -15.84
CA THR A 148 -2.45 3.80 -14.93
C THR A 148 -2.15 4.97 -14.01
N ALA A 149 -1.82 4.67 -12.76
CA ALA A 149 -1.40 5.65 -11.78
C ALA A 149 -0.32 5.04 -10.90
N SER A 150 0.53 5.89 -10.33
CA SER A 150 1.54 5.44 -9.38
C SER A 150 1.62 6.39 -8.19
N CYS A 151 2.00 5.83 -7.05
CA CYS A 151 2.37 6.63 -5.89
C CYS A 151 3.57 6.00 -5.19
N THR A 152 4.23 6.80 -4.37
CA THR A 152 5.33 6.36 -3.53
C THR A 152 4.89 6.51 -2.08
N SER A 153 5.20 5.49 -1.28
CA SER A 153 5.18 5.59 0.17
C SER A 153 6.60 5.49 0.69
N ASN A 154 6.91 6.16 1.78
CA ASN A 154 8.22 6.07 2.44
C ASN A 154 8.09 5.24 3.72
N GLY A 155 9.03 4.33 3.98
CA GLY A 155 9.18 3.65 5.27
C GLY A 155 10.34 4.24 6.07
N ILE A 156 10.16 4.47 7.38
CA ILE A 156 11.19 4.96 8.31
C ILE A 156 12.25 3.88 8.53
N LEU A 157 13.55 4.20 8.45
CA LEU A 157 14.62 3.31 8.93
C LEU A 157 15.42 3.87 10.12
N ASN A 158 14.86 4.80 10.90
CA ASN A 158 15.41 5.13 12.22
C ASN A 158 15.12 3.99 13.20
N ASN A 159 15.81 2.88 13.04
CA ASN A 159 15.96 1.89 14.09
C ASN A 159 17.45 1.81 14.40
N ASN A 160 18.03 2.93 14.86
CA ASN A 160 19.28 2.88 15.60
C ASN A 160 18.98 2.05 16.85
N VAL A 161 19.25 0.75 16.80
CA VAL A 161 19.30 -0.06 18.02
C VAL A 161 20.59 0.35 18.71
N SER A 162 20.52 1.40 19.53
CA SER A 162 21.57 1.64 20.51
C SER A 162 21.31 0.70 21.68
N LEU A 163 22.00 -0.45 21.65
CA LEU A 163 22.28 -1.22 22.86
C LEU A 163 23.17 -0.33 23.75
N SER A 164 22.54 0.57 24.49
CA SER A 164 23.20 1.22 25.61
C SER A 164 23.26 0.19 26.72
N HIS A 165 24.41 -0.48 26.85
CA HIS A 165 24.72 -1.36 27.98
C HIS A 165 24.87 -0.51 29.24
N ASN A 166 23.77 0.11 29.68
CA ASN A 166 23.73 0.76 30.98
C ASN A 166 23.53 -0.34 32.01
N PHE A 167 24.54 -0.53 32.86
CA PHE A 167 24.38 -1.28 34.11
C PHE A 167 23.24 -0.64 34.88
N TRP A 168 22.06 -1.28 34.86
CA TRP A 168 20.87 -0.73 35.49
C TRP A 168 20.91 -0.98 37.00
N SER A 169 21.30 -2.20 37.38
CA SER A 169 21.50 -2.59 38.77
C SER A 169 22.40 -3.81 38.88
N PHE A 170 23.06 -3.94 40.03
CA PHE A 170 23.78 -5.14 40.44
C PHE A 170 23.29 -5.57 41.82
N ASN A 171 22.78 -6.80 41.92
CA ASN A 171 22.42 -7.41 43.19
C ASN A 171 23.63 -8.21 43.70
N GLN A 172 24.28 -7.71 44.76
CA GLN A 172 25.47 -8.32 45.33
C GLN A 172 25.20 -9.65 46.03
N LEU A 173 23.98 -9.87 46.55
CA LEU A 173 23.63 -11.08 47.29
C LEU A 173 23.41 -12.29 46.37
N THR A 174 22.89 -12.04 45.16
CA THR A 174 22.59 -13.07 44.16
C THR A 174 23.53 -13.05 42.95
N ALA A 175 24.45 -12.08 42.90
CA ALA A 175 25.34 -11.80 41.77
C ALA A 175 24.59 -11.55 40.43
N GLU A 176 23.40 -10.95 40.49
CA GLU A 176 22.58 -10.66 39.31
C GLU A 176 22.90 -9.27 38.74
N VAL A 177 23.07 -9.19 37.41
CA VAL A 177 23.23 -7.92 36.69
C VAL A 177 22.01 -7.69 35.82
N THR A 178 21.40 -6.51 35.94
CA THR A 178 20.30 -6.07 35.08
C THR A 178 20.81 -5.07 34.04
N TYR A 179 20.44 -5.30 32.78
CA TYR A 179 20.73 -4.39 31.68
C TYR A 179 19.41 -3.89 31.09
N ARG A 180 19.41 -2.65 30.58
CA ARG A 180 18.29 -2.09 29.83
C ARG A 180 18.65 -1.98 28.36
N VAL A 181 17.81 -2.53 27.48
CA VAL A 181 17.95 -2.35 26.02
C VAL A 181 16.86 -1.41 25.52
N CYS A 182 17.24 -0.40 24.74
CA CYS A 182 16.31 0.55 24.15
C CYS A 182 16.20 0.31 22.63
N TYR A 183 14.96 0.18 22.13
CA TYR A 183 14.67 0.03 20.70
C TYR A 183 13.96 1.28 20.19
N TYR A 184 14.36 1.76 19.01
CA TYR A 184 13.75 2.95 18.39
C TYR A 184 12.50 2.62 17.54
N ASN A 185 12.21 1.35 17.28
CA ASN A 185 10.96 0.88 16.69
C ASN A 185 10.39 -0.34 17.44
N PRO A 186 9.46 -0.13 18.40
CA PRO A 186 8.91 -1.21 19.21
C PRO A 186 8.04 -2.20 18.41
N ASP A 187 7.44 -1.78 17.30
CA ASP A 187 6.54 -2.63 16.52
C ASP A 187 7.32 -3.70 15.74
N CYS A 188 8.48 -3.34 15.16
CA CYS A 188 9.37 -4.33 14.58
C CYS A 188 10.00 -5.24 15.62
N PHE A 189 10.31 -4.74 16.82
CA PHE A 189 10.79 -5.59 17.91
C PHE A 189 9.76 -6.67 18.28
N LYS A 190 8.48 -6.29 18.47
CA LYS A 190 7.39 -7.24 18.75
C LYS A 190 7.24 -8.31 17.67
N ILE A 191 7.41 -7.93 16.40
CA ILE A 191 7.25 -8.85 15.25
C ILE A 191 8.43 -9.81 15.14
N LYS A 192 9.67 -9.32 15.28
CA LYS A 192 10.88 -10.13 15.05
C LYS A 192 11.37 -10.87 16.30
N ASN A 193 11.02 -10.39 17.49
CA ASN A 193 11.48 -10.89 18.79
C ASN A 193 12.97 -11.29 18.77
N PRO A 194 13.89 -10.34 18.50
CA PRO A 194 15.29 -10.67 18.29
C PRO A 194 15.92 -11.28 19.55
N SER A 195 16.66 -12.37 19.38
CA SER A 195 17.49 -12.97 20.43
C SER A 195 18.87 -12.33 20.47
N PHE A 196 19.40 -12.10 21.67
CA PHE A 196 20.76 -11.59 21.86
C PHE A 196 21.58 -12.61 22.63
N THR A 197 22.81 -12.84 22.17
CA THR A 197 23.78 -13.61 22.94
C THR A 197 24.46 -12.66 23.93
N ILE A 198 24.35 -12.96 25.22
CA ILE A 198 25.10 -12.26 26.26
C ILE A 198 26.40 -13.01 26.49
N ASN A 199 27.54 -12.33 26.29
CA ASN A 199 28.86 -12.87 26.57
C ASN A 199 29.57 -11.98 27.58
N LEU A 200 30.28 -12.59 28.53
CA LEU A 200 31.18 -11.88 29.44
C LEU A 200 32.49 -11.56 28.71
N SER A 201 32.88 -10.29 28.71
CA SER A 201 34.19 -9.85 28.18
C SER A 201 34.79 -8.80 29.12
N PRO A 202 35.87 -9.13 29.86
CA PRO A 202 36.54 -10.43 29.92
C PRO A 202 35.66 -11.53 30.57
N ALA A 203 35.91 -12.80 30.24
CA ALA A 203 35.14 -13.94 30.72
C ALA A 203 35.42 -14.29 32.19
N LEU A 204 35.11 -13.37 33.10
CA LEU A 204 35.41 -13.50 34.53
C LEU A 204 34.34 -14.28 35.32
N GLY A 205 33.64 -15.23 34.69
CA GLY A 205 32.60 -16.02 35.35
C GLY A 205 31.76 -16.85 34.38
N THR A 206 30.67 -17.44 34.89
CA THR A 206 29.72 -18.23 34.11
C THR A 206 28.33 -17.60 34.22
N ILE A 207 27.68 -17.37 33.08
CA ILE A 207 26.27 -16.95 33.05
C ILE A 207 25.42 -18.18 33.36
N THR A 208 24.71 -18.17 34.48
CA THR A 208 23.89 -19.30 34.94
C THR A 208 22.45 -19.22 34.46
N SER A 209 21.93 -18.02 34.21
CA SER A 209 20.60 -17.80 33.63
C SER A 209 20.51 -16.43 32.96
N VAL A 210 19.62 -16.33 31.96
CA VAL A 210 19.25 -15.08 31.30
C VAL A 210 17.74 -15.07 31.16
N THR A 211 17.09 -14.04 31.67
CA THR A 211 15.64 -13.86 31.57
C THR A 211 15.34 -12.46 31.03
N GLY A 212 14.50 -12.39 30.00
CA GLY A 212 13.97 -11.13 29.46
C GLY A 212 12.56 -10.88 29.97
N GLY A 213 12.25 -9.61 30.28
CA GLY A 213 10.91 -9.14 30.61
C GLY A 213 10.36 -8.23 29.53
#